data_AF-A0A4P5TMX6-F1
#
_entry.id   AF-A0A4P5TMX6-F1
#
_cell.length_a   1.000
_cell.length_b   1.000
_cell.length_c   1.000
_cell.angle_alpha   90.00
_cell.angle_beta   90.00
_cell.angle_gamma   90.00
#
_symmetry.space_group_name_H-M   'P 1'
#
loop_
_entity.id
_entity.type
_entity.pdbx_description
1 polymer ?
#
loop_
_entity_poly.entity_id
_entity_poly.type
_entity_poly.pdbx_seq_one_letter_code
_entity_poly.pdbx_strand_id
1 'polypeptide(L)'
;MHLLYDDQCQFCCAIALWAKAQNAEIEVWSVRSTDSKELLKTHGIHFIDLQTVYFVEGAVHMRSRAAFQLLRHTQCPWRWLALFRFLPLSLTDYGYIFIAKNRHKIRW
;
A
#
# COMPACT_ATOMS: atom_id res chain seq x y z
N MET A 1 -3.88 -12.55 -6.95
CA MET A 1 -3.10 -11.29 -6.99
C MET A 1 -2.12 -11.33 -5.84
N HIS A 2 -0.87 -10.90 -6.01
CA HIS A 2 0.14 -11.07 -4.95
C HIS A 2 0.61 -9.72 -4.39
N LEU A 3 0.44 -9.52 -3.08
CA LEU A 3 1.00 -8.40 -2.32
C LEU A 3 2.28 -8.88 -1.62
N LEU A 4 3.42 -8.31 -2.01
CA LEU A 4 4.71 -8.59 -1.41
C LEU A 4 5.09 -7.45 -0.47
N TYR A 5 5.40 -7.79 0.78
CA TYR A 5 5.66 -6.81 1.85
C TYR A 5 6.84 -7.26 2.72
N ASP A 6 7.44 -6.33 3.48
CA ASP A 6 8.49 -6.67 4.44
C ASP A 6 7.88 -7.17 5.76
N ASP A 7 8.23 -8.39 6.15
CA ASP A 7 7.77 -9.05 7.37
C ASP A 7 8.39 -8.47 8.64
N GLN A 8 9.49 -7.72 8.52
CA GLN A 8 10.10 -7.00 9.65
C GLN A 8 9.39 -5.69 9.98
N CYS A 9 8.50 -5.20 9.10
CA CYS A 9 7.77 -3.96 9.31
C CYS A 9 6.36 -4.25 9.83
N GLN A 10 6.12 -3.98 11.12
CA GLN A 10 4.82 -4.19 11.76
C GLN A 10 3.68 -3.43 11.06
N PHE A 11 3.96 -2.24 10.53
CA PHE A 11 3.00 -1.46 9.74
C PHE A 11 2.66 -2.15 8.41
N CYS A 12 3.67 -2.67 7.70
CA CYS A 12 3.46 -3.41 6.47
C CYS A 12 2.67 -4.69 6.72
N CYS A 13 2.97 -5.44 7.79
CA CYS A 13 2.20 -6.61 8.22
C CYS A 13 0.73 -6.26 8.47
N ALA A 14 0.45 -5.17 9.19
CA ALA A 14 -0.91 -4.74 9.47
C ALA A 14 -1.69 -4.39 8.18
N ILE A 15 -1.05 -3.67 7.24
CA ILE A 15 -1.65 -3.35 5.93
C ILE A 15 -1.89 -4.62 5.11
N ALA A 16 -0.93 -5.53 5.09
CA ALA A 16 -1.01 -6.80 4.39
C ALA A 16 -2.23 -7.62 4.84
N LEU A 17 -2.38 -7.81 6.16
CA LEU A 17 -3.51 -8.54 6.74
C LEU A 17 -4.83 -7.81 6.49
N TRP A 18 -4.85 -6.49 6.63
CA TRP A 18 -6.02 -5.69 6.31
C TRP A 18 -6.43 -5.84 4.84
N ALA A 19 -5.48 -5.80 3.91
CA ALA A 19 -5.76 -5.94 2.48
C ALA A 19 -6.34 -7.32 2.15
N LYS A 20 -5.79 -8.39 2.75
CA LYS A 20 -6.32 -9.75 2.64
C LYS A 20 -7.75 -9.86 3.20
N ALA A 21 -8.04 -9.15 4.29
CA ALA A 21 -9.39 -9.11 4.86
C ALA A 21 -10.40 -8.38 3.96
N GLN A 22 -9.95 -7.39 3.18
CA GLN A 22 -10.81 -6.70 2.22
C GLN A 22 -11.11 -7.55 0.98
N ASN A 23 -10.13 -8.31 0.51
CA ASN A 23 -10.31 -9.17 -0.66
C ASN A 23 -9.50 -10.46 -0.50
N ALA A 24 -10.22 -11.58 -0.45
CA ALA A 24 -9.66 -12.91 -0.28
C ALA A 24 -8.79 -13.38 -1.46
N GLU A 25 -8.93 -12.76 -2.64
CA GLU A 25 -8.11 -13.03 -3.84
C GLU A 25 -6.70 -12.42 -3.74
N ILE A 26 -6.47 -11.55 -2.75
CA ILE A 26 -5.16 -10.97 -2.46
C ILE A 26 -4.39 -11.95 -1.59
N GLU A 27 -3.43 -12.62 -2.20
CA GLU A 27 -2.44 -13.39 -1.50
C GLU A 27 -1.31 -12.49 -1.03
N VAL A 28 -0.86 -12.71 0.20
CA VAL A 28 0.11 -11.84 0.85
C VAL A 28 1.34 -12.64 1.21
N TRP A 29 2.49 -12.28 0.62
CA TRP A 29 3.74 -13.01 0.76
C TRP A 29 4.83 -12.08 1.31
N SER A 30 5.75 -12.62 2.12
CA SER A 30 6.94 -11.88 2.52
C SER A 30 7.85 -11.66 1.32
N VAL A 31 8.31 -10.44 1.08
CA VAL A 31 9.26 -10.08 0.02
C VAL A 31 10.59 -10.83 0.16
N ARG A 32 10.90 -11.34 1.36
CA ARG A 32 12.12 -12.10 1.67
C ARG A 32 12.03 -13.57 1.25
N SER A 33 10.84 -14.11 1.01
CA SER A 33 10.66 -15.50 0.59
C SER A 33 11.29 -15.77 -0.78
N THR A 34 11.69 -17.01 -1.01
CA THR A 34 12.21 -17.46 -2.32
C THR A 34 11.16 -17.27 -3.41
N ASP A 35 9.91 -17.59 -3.11
CA ASP A 35 8.79 -17.51 -4.06
C ASP A 35 8.55 -16.08 -4.54
N SER A 36 8.61 -15.09 -3.63
CA SER A 36 8.51 -13.67 -3.98
C SER A 36 9.64 -13.22 -4.89
N LYS A 37 10.86 -13.70 -4.65
CA LYS A 37 12.03 -13.37 -5.48
C LYS A 37 11.93 -13.98 -6.86
N GLU A 38 11.49 -15.22 -6.96
CA GLU A 38 11.27 -15.91 -8.24
C GLU A 38 10.13 -15.26 -9.05
N LEU A 39 9.03 -14.91 -8.38
CA LEU A 39 7.91 -14.19 -9.00
C LEU A 39 8.38 -12.84 -9.58
N LEU A 40 9.07 -12.03 -8.79
CA LEU A 40 9.61 -10.74 -9.23
C LEU A 40 10.61 -10.89 -10.38
N LYS A 41 11.47 -11.92 -10.33
CA LYS A 41 12.44 -12.22 -11.38
C LYS A 41 11.76 -12.62 -12.69
N THR A 42 10.68 -13.39 -12.63
CA THR A 42 9.87 -13.77 -13.79
C THR A 42 9.26 -12.54 -14.49
N HIS A 43 9.00 -11.48 -13.72
CA HIS A 43 8.55 -10.19 -14.23
C HIS A 43 9.69 -9.21 -14.58
N GLY A 44 10.96 -9.66 -14.60
CA GLY A 44 12.11 -8.84 -14.99
C GLY A 44 12.63 -7.90 -13.89
N ILE A 45 12.18 -8.05 -12.63
CA ILE A 45 12.72 -7.30 -11.50
C ILE A 45 13.89 -8.07 -10.89
N HIS A 46 15.10 -7.60 -11.19
CA HIS A 46 16.34 -8.18 -10.67
C HIS A 46 16.83 -7.53 -9.37
N PHE A 47 16.40 -6.29 -9.11
CA PHE A 47 16.74 -5.54 -7.89
C PHE A 47 15.51 -5.40 -7.01
N ILE A 48 15.52 -6.14 -5.91
CA ILE A 48 14.43 -6.16 -4.93
C ILE A 48 14.83 -5.22 -3.79
N ASP A 49 14.03 -4.18 -3.60
CA ASP A 49 14.17 -3.23 -2.52
C ASP A 49 13.25 -3.67 -1.37
N LEU A 50 13.85 -4.10 -0.26
CA LEU A 50 13.12 -4.58 0.91
C LEU A 50 12.31 -3.47 1.58
N GLN A 51 12.64 -2.20 1.36
CA GLN A 51 11.87 -1.07 1.89
C GLN A 51 10.68 -0.71 1.00
N THR A 52 10.50 -1.41 -0.13
CA THR A 52 9.43 -1.16 -1.09
C THR A 52 8.36 -2.26 -1.02
N VAL A 53 7.09 -1.83 -1.08
CA VAL A 53 5.94 -2.75 -1.28
C VAL A 53 5.75 -3.01 -2.77
N TYR A 54 5.54 -4.28 -3.11
CA TYR A 54 5.26 -4.72 -4.47
C TYR A 54 3.86 -5.31 -4.56
N PHE A 55 3.16 -5.02 -5.65
CA PHE A 55 1.88 -5.63 -5.96
C PHE A 55 1.90 -6.20 -7.37
N VAL A 56 1.59 -7.48 -7.51
CA VAL A 56 1.66 -8.23 -8.76
C VAL A 56 0.25 -8.59 -9.21
N GLU A 57 -0.16 -7.99 -10.33
CA GLU A 57 -1.44 -8.22 -10.99
C GLU A 57 -1.25 -8.13 -12.50
N GLY A 58 -0.72 -9.20 -13.11
CA GLY A 58 -0.29 -9.23 -14.51
C GLY A 58 0.99 -8.40 -14.77
N ALA A 59 1.10 -7.23 -14.15
CA ALA A 59 2.29 -6.38 -14.09
C ALA A 59 2.71 -6.14 -12.64
N VAL A 60 3.99 -5.79 -12.45
CA VAL A 60 4.54 -5.44 -11.13
C VAL A 60 4.41 -3.95 -10.89
N HIS A 61 3.67 -3.61 -9.84
CA HIS A 61 3.55 -2.26 -9.33
C HIS A 61 4.42 -2.10 -8.07
N MET A 62 5.07 -0.94 -7.95
CA MET A 62 6.01 -0.64 -6.86
C MET A 62 5.58 0.60 -6.07
N ARG A 63 5.93 0.66 -4.78
CA ARG A 63 5.75 1.83 -3.90
C ARG A 63 4.29 2.30 -3.84
N SER A 64 4.06 3.61 -3.98
CA SER A 64 2.71 4.19 -3.97
C SER A 64 1.81 3.62 -5.07
N ARG A 65 2.37 3.22 -6.23
CA ARG A 65 1.58 2.58 -7.30
C ARG A 65 1.02 1.23 -6.84
N ALA A 66 1.80 0.47 -6.07
CA ALA A 66 1.36 -0.79 -5.48
C ALA A 66 0.20 -0.56 -4.52
N ALA A 67 0.34 0.41 -3.61
CA ALA A 67 -0.71 0.75 -2.65
C ALA A 67 -2.01 1.22 -3.33
N PHE A 68 -1.93 2.07 -4.36
CA PHE A 68 -3.12 2.48 -5.10
C PHE A 68 -3.76 1.34 -5.87
N GLN A 69 -2.97 0.46 -6.49
CA GLN A 69 -3.51 -0.71 -7.19
C GLN A 69 -4.19 -1.66 -6.20
N LEU A 70 -3.58 -1.88 -5.03
CA LEU A 70 -4.15 -2.65 -3.94
C LEU A 70 -5.51 -2.07 -3.52
N LEU A 71 -5.61 -0.76 -3.31
CA LEU A 71 -6.86 -0.08 -2.93
C LEU A 71 -7.98 -0.27 -3.97
N ARG A 72 -7.66 -0.38 -5.27
CA ARG A 72 -8.69 -0.65 -6.31
C ARG A 72 -9.39 -1.99 -6.11
N HIS A 73 -8.71 -2.94 -5.48
CA HIS A 73 -9.20 -4.29 -5.20
C HIS A 73 -9.81 -4.44 -3.81
N THR A 74 -9.85 -3.38 -3.01
CA THR A 74 -10.50 -3.37 -1.70
C THR A 74 -11.99 -3.03 -1.81
N GLN A 75 -12.77 -3.32 -0.77
CA GLN A 75 -14.20 -3.03 -0.73
C GLN A 75 -14.48 -1.53 -0.50
N CYS A 76 -15.71 -1.09 -0.77
CA CYS A 76 -16.15 0.25 -0.38
C CYS A 76 -16.10 0.40 1.15
N PRO A 77 -15.68 1.56 1.69
CA PRO A 77 -15.39 2.82 0.99
C PRO A 77 -13.93 2.99 0.52
N TRP A 78 -13.02 2.08 0.87
CA TRP A 78 -11.58 2.20 0.60
C TRP A 78 -11.24 2.19 -0.89
N ARG A 79 -12.06 1.51 -1.70
CA ARG A 79 -11.98 1.58 -3.17
C ARG A 79 -12.05 3.02 -3.71
N TRP A 80 -12.83 3.90 -3.07
CA TRP A 80 -12.91 5.30 -3.47
C TRP A 80 -11.58 6.00 -3.26
N LEU A 81 -10.84 5.71 -2.18
CA LEU A 81 -9.50 6.27 -1.92
C LEU A 81 -8.47 5.93 -3.01
N ALA A 82 -8.67 4.85 -3.76
CA ALA A 82 -7.86 4.58 -4.96
C ALA A 82 -8.08 5.62 -6.07
N LEU A 83 -9.30 6.15 -6.20
CA LEU A 83 -9.65 7.24 -7.13
C LEU A 83 -9.11 8.59 -6.62
N PHE A 84 -8.96 8.75 -5.31
CA PHE A 84 -8.26 9.89 -4.69
C PHE A 84 -6.75 9.93 -5.01
N ARG A 85 -6.19 8.94 -5.74
CA ARG A 85 -4.84 9.05 -6.35
C ARG A 85 -4.66 10.32 -7.18
N PHE A 86 -5.75 10.83 -7.75
CA PHE A 86 -5.78 12.06 -8.52
C PHE A 86 -6.25 13.28 -7.71
N LEU A 87 -6.66 13.09 -6.45
CA LEU A 87 -7.08 14.22 -5.64
C LEU A 87 -5.84 15.04 -5.23
N PRO A 88 -5.87 16.36 -5.47
CA PRO A 88 -4.71 17.20 -5.24
C PRO A 88 -4.40 17.27 -3.75
N LEU A 89 -3.12 17.48 -3.44
CA LEU A 89 -2.58 17.77 -2.10
C LEU A 89 -3.41 18.79 -1.30
N SER A 90 -4.26 19.58 -1.97
CA SER A 90 -5.22 20.52 -1.41
C SER A 90 -6.14 19.94 -0.34
N LEU A 91 -6.60 18.68 -0.45
CA LEU A 91 -7.48 18.11 0.60
C LEU A 91 -6.69 17.73 1.85
N THR A 92 -5.46 17.23 1.69
CA THR A 92 -4.53 16.98 2.80
C THR A 92 -4.08 18.27 3.46
N ASP A 93 -3.86 19.35 2.70
CA ASP A 93 -3.55 20.67 3.25
C ASP A 93 -4.75 21.28 3.97
N TYR A 94 -6.00 21.10 3.50
CA TYR A 94 -7.15 21.63 4.23
C TYR A 94 -7.35 20.94 5.58
N GLY A 95 -7.15 19.62 5.64
CA GLY A 95 -7.15 18.88 6.89
C GLY A 95 -6.01 19.30 7.82
N TYR A 96 -4.80 19.47 7.28
CA TYR A 96 -3.63 19.91 8.04
C TYR A 96 -3.76 21.35 8.54
N ILE A 97 -4.26 22.28 7.71
CA ILE A 97 -4.52 23.68 8.08
C ILE A 97 -5.62 23.77 9.14
N PHE A 98 -6.64 22.92 9.08
CA PHE A 98 -7.69 22.87 10.11
C PHE A 98 -7.15 22.38 11.46
N ILE A 99 -6.31 21.34 11.46
CA ILE A 99 -5.63 20.83 12.66
C ILE A 99 -4.59 21.85 13.18
N ALA A 100 -3.83 22.48 12.28
CA ALA A 100 -2.85 23.51 12.62
C ALA A 100 -3.51 24.78 13.18
N LYS A 101 -4.68 25.19 12.67
CA LYS A 101 -5.48 26.28 13.26
C LYS A 101 -6.00 25.96 14.66
N ASN A 102 -6.19 24.68 14.99
CA ASN A 102 -6.60 24.25 16.32
C ASN A 102 -5.42 23.95 17.29
N ARG A 103 -4.16 24.12 16.84
CA ARG A 103 -2.95 23.81 17.60
C ARG A 103 -2.74 24.69 18.86
N HIS A 104 -3.43 25.82 18.96
CA HIS A 104 -3.38 26.67 20.17
C HIS A 104 -4.37 26.27 21.27
N LYS A 105 -5.18 25.21 21.09
CA LYS A 105 -6.12 24.72 22.12
C LYS A 105 -5.83 23.34 22.67
N ILE A 106 -4.83 22.63 22.16
CA ILE A 106 -4.42 21.33 22.71
C ILE A 106 -3.12 21.54 23.48
N ARG A 107 -3.31 21.96 24.74
CA ARG A 107 -2.30 21.86 25.80
C ARG A 107 -2.27 20.38 26.20
N TRP A 108 -1.15 19.71 25.93
CA TRP A 108 -0.83 18.41 26.52
C TRP A 108 -0.72 18.55 28.04
#